data_AF-A0A2Z2NQ09-F1
#
_entry.id   AF-A0A2Z2NQ09-F1
#
_cell.length_a   1.000
_cell.length_b   1.000
_cell.length_c   1.000
_cell.angle_alpha   90.00
_cell.angle_beta   90.00
_cell.angle_gamma   90.00
#
_symmetry.space_group_name_H-M   'P 1'
#
loop_
_entity.id
_entity.type
_entity.pdbx_description
1 polymer ?
#
loop_
_entity_poly.entity_id
_entity_poly.type
_entity_poly.pdbx_seq_one_letter_code
_entity_poly.pdbx_strand_id
1 'polypeptide(L)' 'MTAVTIVAGLFPIMIGSGTGSEVVQGVAAPMVGGILSTTVLTMLVIPVVYFLWERRELKRLLVSTVDVIFELEWWSES' A
#
# COMPACT_ATOMS: atom_id res chain seq x y z
N MET A 1 9.71 -5.91 10.99
CA MET A 1 9.97 -5.70 12.44
C MET A 1 8.69 -5.34 13.18
N THR A 2 7.99 -4.24 12.83
CA THR A 2 6.82 -3.73 13.56
C THR A 2 5.69 -4.74 13.81
N ALA A 3 5.20 -5.44 12.78
CA ALA A 3 4.11 -6.41 12.94
C ALA A 3 4.45 -7.55 13.90
N VAL A 4 5.69 -8.05 13.83
CA VAL A 4 6.20 -9.12 14.72
C VAL A 4 6.25 -8.63 16.16
N THR A 5 6.73 -7.39 16.39
CA THR A 5 6.78 -6.80 17.74
C THR A 5 5.39 -6.62 18.34
N ILE A 6 4.40 -6.20 17.53
CA ILE A 6 3.02 -6.02 17.99
C ILE A 6 2.39 -7.36 18.34
N VAL A 7 2.51 -8.36 17.46
CA VAL A 7 2.01 -9.72 17.73
C VAL A 7 2.67 -10.28 18.99
N ALA A 8 4.00 -10.19 19.12
CA ALA A 8 4.74 -10.70 20.27
C ALA A 8 4.39 -9.98 21.58
N GLY A 9 4.09 -8.67 21.54
CA GLY A 9 3.69 -7.89 22.71
C GLY A 9 2.25 -8.15 23.16
N LEU A 10 1.32 -8.42 22.21
CA LEU A 10 -0.07 -8.74 22.52
C LEU A 10 -0.32 -10.23 22.80
N PHE A 11 0.54 -11.13 22.32
CA PHE A 11 0.44 -12.56 22.54
C PHE A 11 0.28 -12.97 24.02
N PRO A 12 1.09 -12.47 24.97
CA PRO A 12 0.91 -12.81 26.38
C PRO A 12 -0.39 -12.23 26.99
N ILE A 13 -0.88 -11.09 26.49
CA ILE A 13 -2.12 -10.45 26.95
C ILE A 13 -3.35 -11.28 26.54
N MET A 14 -3.30 -11.96 25.39
CA MET A 14 -4.36 -12.88 24.96
C MET A 14 -4.42 -14.19 25.75
N ILE A 15 -3.34 -14.57 26.44
CA ILE A 15 -3.28 -15.82 27.22
C ILE A 15 -3.58 -15.55 28.71
N GLY A 16 -3.36 -14.32 29.19
CA GLY A 16 -3.70 -13.91 30.55
C GLY A 16 -5.21 -13.83 30.82
N SER A 17 -5.74 -14.82 31.54
CA SER A 17 -7.12 -14.85 32.02
C SER A 17 -7.22 -14.20 33.42
N GLY A 18 -7.42 -12.88 33.48
CA GLY A 18 -7.69 -12.14 34.72
C GLY A 18 -9.06 -11.43 34.65
N THR A 19 -9.69 -11.17 35.79
CA THR A 19 -10.94 -10.39 35.88
C THR A 19 -10.76 -8.99 35.25
N GLY A 20 -11.47 -8.71 34.15
CA GLY A 20 -11.28 -7.50 33.32
C GLY A 20 -10.56 -7.73 31.97
N SER A 21 -10.00 -8.93 31.76
CA SER A 21 -9.33 -9.35 30.51
C SER A 21 -10.28 -9.43 29.32
N GLU A 22 -11.56 -9.74 29.54
CA GLU A 22 -12.58 -9.92 28.50
C GLU A 22 -12.74 -8.69 27.60
N VAL A 23 -12.68 -7.49 28.19
CA VAL A 23 -12.81 -6.22 27.44
C VAL A 23 -11.53 -5.93 26.63
N VAL A 24 -10.37 -6.22 27.21
CA VAL A 24 -9.06 -5.96 26.58
C VAL A 24 -8.78 -6.95 25.45
N GLN A 25 -9.09 -8.23 25.66
CA GLN A 25 -9.00 -9.26 24.63
C GLN A 25 -9.96 -9.01 23.47
N GLY A 26 -11.16 -8.50 23.76
CA GLY A 26 -12.16 -8.15 22.74
C GLY A 26 -11.66 -7.12 21.72
N VAL A 27 -10.80 -6.18 22.13
CA VAL A 27 -10.21 -5.17 21.22
C VAL A 27 -8.86 -5.64 20.66
N ALA A 28 -8.08 -6.38 21.43
CA ALA A 28 -6.77 -6.90 21.02
C ALA A 28 -6.86 -7.89 19.84
N ALA A 29 -7.83 -8.81 19.86
CA ALA A 29 -8.00 -9.83 18.83
C ALA A 29 -8.19 -9.25 17.41
N PRO A 30 -9.13 -8.33 17.16
CA PRO A 30 -9.28 -7.70 15.84
C PRO A 30 -8.09 -6.82 15.47
N MET A 31 -7.40 -6.21 16.44
CA MET A 31 -6.22 -5.37 16.18
C MET A 31 -5.06 -6.19 15.60
N VAL A 32 -4.80 -7.37 16.14
CA VAL A 32 -3.76 -8.29 15.65
C VAL A 32 -4.07 -8.76 14.23
N GLY A 33 -5.31 -9.22 14.00
CA GLY A 33 -5.76 -9.64 12.66
C GLY A 33 -5.74 -8.51 11.64
N GLY A 34 -6.12 -7.30 12.06
CA GLY A 34 -6.11 -6.10 11.23
C GLY A 34 -4.69 -5.71 10.81
N ILE A 35 -3.73 -5.70 11.72
CA ILE A 35 -2.35 -5.33 11.40
C ILE A 35 -1.70 -6.33 10.45
N LEU A 36 -1.93 -7.62 10.67
CA LEU A 36 -1.48 -8.68 9.75
C LEU A 36 -2.07 -8.47 8.34
N SER A 37 -3.39 -8.32 8.26
CA SER A 37 -4.07 -8.12 6.98
C SER A 37 -3.62 -6.84 6.28
N THR A 38 -3.49 -5.74 7.01
CA THR A 38 -3.10 -4.44 6.46
C THR A 38 -1.65 -4.45 6.01
N THR A 39 -0.76 -5.16 6.72
CA THR A 39 0.65 -5.29 6.32
C THR A 39 0.76 -6.03 5.00
N VAL A 40 0.09 -7.17 4.86
CA VAL A 40 0.08 -7.95 3.62
C VAL A 40 -0.57 -7.15 2.49
N LEU A 41 -1.72 -6.53 2.77
CA LEU A 41 -2.44 -5.71 1.81
C LEU A 41 -1.57 -4.56 1.32
N THR A 42 -0.90 -3.83 2.21
CA THR A 42 -0.02 -2.71 1.85
C THR A 42 1.14 -3.16 0.98
N MET A 43 1.76 -4.30 1.32
CA MET A 43 2.87 -4.86 0.55
C MET A 43 2.44 -5.25 -0.88
N LEU A 44 1.16 -5.59 -1.08
CA LEU A 44 0.58 -5.88 -2.40
C LEU A 44 0.01 -4.64 -3.11
N VAL A 45 -0.61 -3.72 -2.37
CA VAL A 45 -1.27 -2.52 -2.90
C VAL A 45 -0.25 -1.54 -3.44
N ILE A 46 0.86 -1.30 -2.73
CA ILE A 46 1.92 -0.38 -3.19
C ILE A 46 2.44 -0.76 -4.59
N PRO A 47 2.88 -2.00 -4.87
CA PRO A 47 3.38 -2.35 -6.20
C PRO A 47 2.29 -2.30 -7.28
N VAL A 48 1.05 -2.66 -6.96
CA VAL A 48 -0.07 -2.58 -7.91
C VAL A 48 -0.38 -1.13 -8.29
N VAL A 49 -0.43 -0.23 -7.30
CA VAL A 49 -0.68 1.19 -7.52
C VAL A 49 0.50 1.82 -8.28
N TYR A 50 1.73 1.49 -7.91
CA TYR A 50 2.94 1.95 -8.60
C TYR A 50 2.93 1.54 -10.08
N PHE A 51 2.64 0.26 -10.38
CA PHE A 51 2.58 -0.23 -11.76
C PHE A 51 1.47 0.45 -12.59
N LEU A 52 0.32 0.74 -11.96
CA LEU A 52 -0.77 1.45 -12.63
C LEU A 52 -0.39 2.92 -12.90
N TRP A 53 0.32 3.56 -11.98
CA TRP A 53 0.79 4.94 -12.14
C TRP A 53 1.84 5.03 -13.25
N GLU A 54 2.86 4.18 -13.22
CA GLU A 54 3.95 4.18 -14.21
C GLU A 54 3.42 3.94 -15.63
N ARG A 55 2.43 3.06 -15.81
CA ARG A 55 1.76 2.88 -17.10
C ARG A 55 1.03 4.13 -17.61
N ARG A 56 0.50 4.97 -16.71
CA ARG A 56 -0.17 6.23 -17.08
C ARG A 56 0.85 7.32 -17.43
N GLU A 57 1.98 7.35 -16.73
CA GLU A 57 3.06 8.31 -16.99
C GLU A 57 3.75 8.05 -18.33
N LEU A 58 4.08 6.79 -18.64
CA LEU A 58 4.67 6.41 -19.94
C LEU A 58 3.80 6.77 -21.14
N LYS A 59 2.47 6.62 -21.03
CA LYS A 59 1.53 7.05 -22.09
C LYS A 59 1.54 8.57 -22.30
N ARG A 60 1.75 9.35 -21.23
CA ARG A 60 1.73 10.82 -21.31
C ARG A 60 3.00 11.36 -21.98
N LEU A 61 4.14 10.73 -21.73
CA LEU A 61 5.42 11.12 -22.35
C LEU A 61 5.46 10.81 -23.85
N LEU A 62 4.97 9.63 -24.26
CA LEU A 62 4.90 9.28 -25.69
C LEU A 62 3.99 10.23 -26.50
N VAL A 63 2.85 10.62 -25.95
CA VAL A 63 1.96 11.60 -26.60
C VAL A 63 2.66 12.95 -26.74
N SER A 64 3.31 13.44 -25.69
CA SER A 64 4.04 14.71 -25.74
C SER A 64 5.20 14.71 -26.72
N THR A 65 5.93 13.60 -26.88
CA THR A 65 7.02 13.52 -27.88
C THR A 65 6.48 13.48 -29.31
N VAL A 66 5.36 12.78 -29.56
CA VAL A 66 4.71 12.76 -30.87
C VAL A 66 4.17 14.14 -31.23
N ASP A 67 3.53 14.85 -30.29
CA ASP A 67 3.07 16.22 -30.50
C ASP A 67 4.23 17.16 -30.82
N VAL A 68 5.35 17.08 -30.07
CA VAL A 68 6.54 17.90 -30.34
C VAL A 68 7.18 17.58 -31.69
N ILE A 69 7.27 16.31 -32.07
CA ILE A 69 7.81 15.92 -33.39
C ILE A 69 6.89 16.43 -34.50
N PHE A 70 5.57 16.32 -34.34
CA PHE A 70 4.59 16.82 -35.30
C PHE A 70 4.64 18.35 -35.45
N GLU A 71 4.82 19.08 -34.34
CA GLU A 71 4.99 20.54 -34.34
C GLU A 71 6.29 20.97 -35.06
N LEU A 72 7.38 20.24 -34.83
CA LEU A 72 8.67 20.49 -35.49
C LEU A 72 8.65 20.15 -36.99
N GLU A 73 7.92 19.10 -37.38
CA GLU A 73 7.73 18.70 -38.79
C GLU A 73 6.88 19.75 -39.53
N TRP A 74 5.84 20.28 -38.87
CA TRP A 74 5.00 21.35 -39.41
C TRP A 74 5.77 22.68 -39.61
N TRP A 75 6.69 23.03 -38.71
CA TRP A 75 7.52 24.23 -38.84
C TRP A 75 8.55 24.14 -39.99
N SER A 76 8.91 22.92 -40.42
CA SER A 76 9.83 22.72 -41.55
C SER A 76 9.17 22.93 -42.91
N GLU A 77 7.83 23.00 -42.98
CA GLU A 77 7.07 23.02 -44.23
C GLU A 77 6.41 24.38 -44.51
N SER A 78 6.46 25.32 -43.56
CA SER A 78 6.00 26.72 -43.69
C SER A 78 7.13 27.69 -43.97
#